data_AF-A0A9Q4QS23-F1
#
_entry.id   AF-A0A9Q4QS23-F1
#
_cell.length_a   1.000
_cell.length_b   1.000
_cell.length_c   1.000
_cell.angle_alpha   90.00
_cell.angle_beta   90.00
_cell.angle_gamma   90.00
#
_symmetry.space_group_name_H-M   'P 1'
#
loop_
_entity.id
_entity.type
_entity.pdbx_description
1 polymer ?
#
loop_
_entity_poly.entity_id
_entity_poly.type
_entity_poly.pdbx_seq_one_letter_code
_entity_poly.pdbx_strand_id
1 'polypeptide(L)'
;MEKQQGFNVIELMILIVIIAVLTAITLPIYQYYIAKSQVTAALIDITPGKVQTEVRLAGGMPGTTSPNDIGLHDTTTRCHHIDVSVDSAAAESRTDS
;
A
#
# COMPACT_ATOMS: atom_id res chain seq x y z
N MET A 1 42.02 -4.74 42.90
CA MET A 1 40.59 -4.38 42.91
C MET A 1 40.42 -3.33 41.83
N GLU A 2 39.94 -3.76 40.67
CA GLU A 2 39.68 -2.86 39.54
C GLU A 2 38.58 -1.88 39.94
N LYS A 3 38.88 -0.58 39.93
CA LYS A 3 37.87 0.47 40.16
C LYS A 3 36.91 0.46 38.98
N GLN A 4 35.73 -0.14 39.16
CA GLN A 4 34.64 0.03 38.22
C GLN A 4 34.22 1.50 38.23
N GLN A 5 34.64 2.25 37.22
CA GLN A 5 34.12 3.60 36.95
C GLN A 5 32.68 3.44 36.48
N GLY A 6 31.73 3.71 37.38
CA GLY A 6 30.33 3.78 37.05
C GLY A 6 30.05 4.94 36.08
N PHE A 7 29.08 4.74 35.20
CA PHE A 7 28.60 5.72 34.24
C PHE A 7 28.05 6.98 34.94
N ASN A 8 28.40 8.16 34.44
CA ASN A 8 27.95 9.42 35.03
C ASN A 8 26.53 9.76 34.56
N VAL A 9 25.64 10.09 35.49
CA VAL A 9 24.25 10.49 35.19
C VAL A 9 24.21 11.70 34.24
N ILE A 10 25.18 12.60 34.32
CA ILE A 10 25.24 13.76 33.39
C ILE A 10 25.55 13.34 31.95
N GLU A 11 26.35 12.30 31.77
CA GLU A 11 26.70 11.76 30.46
C GLU A 11 25.47 11.12 29.82
N LEU A 12 24.66 10.43 30.63
CA LEU A 12 23.36 9.90 30.20
C LEU A 12 22.41 10.99 29.72
N MET A 13 22.29 12.08 30.50
CA MET A 13 21.32 13.14 30.20
C MET A 13 21.65 13.81 28.87
N ILE A 14 22.92 14.09 28.60
CA ILE A 14 23.35 14.68 27.34
C ILE A 14 23.08 13.71 26.18
N LEU A 15 23.36 12.42 26.37
CA LEU A 15 23.10 11.40 25.34
C LEU A 15 21.62 11.35 24.96
N ILE A 16 20.72 11.35 25.95
CA ILE A 16 19.26 11.30 25.73
C ILE A 16 18.80 12.51 24.92
N VAL A 17 19.30 13.71 25.25
CA VAL A 17 18.95 14.93 24.53
C VAL A 17 19.36 14.85 23.06
N ILE A 18 20.56 14.35 22.76
CA ILE A 18 21.03 14.22 21.38
C ILE A 18 20.16 13.22 20.61
N ILE A 19 19.85 12.06 21.20
CA ILE A 19 18.98 11.05 20.57
C ILE A 19 17.57 11.60 20.35
N ALA A 20 17.02 12.36 21.29
CA ALA A 20 15.70 12.98 21.17
C ALA A 20 15.62 13.94 19.97
N VAL A 21 16.63 14.78 19.76
CA VAL A 21 16.67 15.71 18.61
C VAL A 21 16.81 14.96 17.28
N LEU A 22 17.69 13.95 17.20
CA LEU A 22 17.88 13.16 15.99
C LEU A 22 16.62 12.37 15.61
N THR A 23 15.98 11.73 16.60
CA THR A 23 14.77 10.92 16.39
C THR A 23 13.56 11.76 15.99
N ALA A 24 13.44 12.99 16.50
CA ALA A 24 12.35 13.90 16.16
C ALA A 24 12.25 14.18 14.65
N ILE A 25 13.38 14.29 13.97
CA ILE A 25 13.43 14.51 12.50
C ILE A 25 13.32 13.18 11.75
N THR A 26 13.96 12.15 12.29
CA THR A 26 14.16 10.88 11.58
C THR A 26 12.89 10.01 11.54
N LEU A 27 12.13 9.94 12.64
CA LEU A 27 10.90 9.16 12.73
C LEU A 27 9.85 9.55 11.66
N PRO A 28 9.46 10.82 11.47
CA PRO A 28 8.46 11.17 10.48
C PRO A 28 8.90 10.85 9.04
N ILE A 29 10.20 11.01 8.75
CA ILE A 29 10.78 10.67 7.44
C ILE A 29 10.70 9.17 7.18
N TYR A 30 11.05 8.33 8.17
CA TYR A 30 10.94 6.87 8.00
C TYR A 30 9.49 6.42 7.79
N GLN A 31 8.54 6.99 8.53
CA GLN A 31 7.12 6.69 8.32
C GLN A 31 6.66 7.06 6.91
N TYR A 32 7.12 8.20 6.38
CA TYR A 32 6.82 8.59 5.00
C TYR A 32 7.36 7.59 3.97
N TYR A 33 8.59 7.11 4.12
CA TYR A 33 9.15 6.10 3.22
C TYR A 33 8.45 4.75 3.31
N ILE A 34 8.03 4.34 4.50
CA ILE A 34 7.24 3.12 4.71
C ILE A 34 5.85 3.27 4.07
N ALA A 35 5.19 4.41 4.26
CA ALA A 35 3.90 4.68 3.61
C ALA A 35 4.03 4.66 2.07
N LYS A 36 5.09 5.27 1.53
CA LYS A 36 5.37 5.23 0.09
C LYS A 36 5.61 3.81 -0.42
N SER A 37 6.37 2.98 0.31
CA SER A 37 6.63 1.59 -0.09
C SER A 37 5.36 0.74 -0.02
N GLN A 38 4.49 0.99 0.97
CA GLN A 38 3.18 0.35 1.07
C GLN A 38 2.27 0.69 -0.10
N VAL A 39 2.22 1.97 -0.53
CA VAL A 39 1.45 2.38 -1.71
C VAL A 39 1.98 1.73 -2.99
N THR A 40 3.31 1.68 -3.17
CA THR A 40 3.91 0.99 -4.32
C THR A 40 3.59 -0.51 -4.31
N ALA A 41 3.62 -1.16 -3.15
CA ALA A 41 3.25 -2.57 -3.02
C ALA A 41 1.76 -2.80 -3.32
N ALA A 42 0.87 -1.94 -2.81
CA ALA A 42 -0.56 -1.98 -3.12
C ALA A 42 -0.83 -1.81 -4.62
N LEU A 43 -0.07 -0.95 -5.30
CA LEU A 43 -0.16 -0.79 -6.75
C LEU A 43 0.26 -2.07 -7.49
N ILE A 44 1.32 -2.74 -7.05
CA ILE A 44 1.78 -4.00 -7.63
C ILE A 44 0.71 -5.09 -7.48
N ASP A 45 0.03 -5.16 -6.33
CA ASP A 45 -1.05 -6.12 -6.08
C ASP A 45 -2.21 -5.98 -7.08
N ILE A 46 -2.55 -4.74 -7.50
CA ILE A 46 -3.68 -4.49 -8.43
C ILE A 46 -3.28 -4.43 -9.91
N THR A 47 -2.01 -4.18 -10.22
CA THR A 47 -1.48 -4.11 -11.60
C THR A 47 -1.85 -5.30 -12.49
N PRO A 48 -1.84 -6.58 -12.05
CA PRO A 48 -2.23 -7.71 -12.91
C PRO A 48 -3.67 -7.62 -13.41
N GLY A 49 -4.55 -6.92 -12.68
CA GLY A 49 -5.96 -6.77 -13.03
C GLY A 49 -6.19 -6.02 -14.34
N LYS A 50 -5.27 -5.13 -14.70
CA LYS A 50 -5.32 -4.42 -16.00
C LYS A 50 -5.22 -5.39 -17.17
N VAL A 51 -4.24 -6.29 -17.15
CA VAL A 51 -4.02 -7.27 -18.21
C VAL A 51 -5.19 -8.25 -18.28
N GLN A 52 -5.68 -8.71 -17.13
CA GLN A 52 -6.84 -9.61 -17.09
C GLN A 52 -8.12 -8.93 -17.60
N THR A 53 -8.29 -7.64 -17.33
CA THR A 53 -9.38 -6.84 -17.90
C THR A 53 -9.28 -6.77 -19.42
N GLU A 54 -8.09 -6.50 -19.97
CA GLU A 54 -7.85 -6.48 -21.43
C GLU A 54 -8.16 -7.84 -22.08
N VAL A 55 -7.76 -8.94 -21.44
CA VAL A 55 -8.06 -10.31 -21.92
C VAL A 55 -9.56 -10.59 -21.90
N ARG A 56 -10.29 -10.20 -20.85
CA ARG A 56 -11.76 -10.37 -20.77
C ARG A 56 -12.49 -9.55 -21.83
N LEU A 57 -12.06 -8.32 -22.05
CA LEU A 57 -12.61 -7.45 -23.09
C LEU A 57 -12.39 -8.05 -24.48
N ALA A 58 -11.20 -8.57 -24.76
CA ALA A 58 -10.90 -9.30 -26.00
C ALA A 58 -11.71 -10.61 -26.14
N GLY A 59 -12.00 -11.27 -25.02
CA GLY A 59 -12.82 -12.48 -24.94
C GLY A 59 -14.33 -12.25 -25.05
N GLY A 60 -14.79 -11.01 -25.23
CA GLY A 60 -16.21 -10.70 -25.39
C GLY A 60 -17.00 -10.73 -24.08
N MET A 61 -16.34 -10.57 -22.93
CA MET A 61 -16.96 -10.42 -21.61
C MET A 61 -16.82 -8.98 -21.10
N PRO A 62 -17.54 -8.01 -21.72
CA PRO A 62 -17.48 -6.63 -21.28
C PRO A 62 -18.18 -6.49 -19.93
N GLY A 63 -17.49 -5.84 -19.00
CA GLY A 63 -18.03 -5.52 -17.69
C GLY A 63 -17.67 -6.52 -16.59
N THR A 64 -17.30 -5.97 -15.44
CA THR A 64 -17.19 -6.71 -14.17
C THR A 64 -17.09 -5.73 -13.01
N THR A 65 -17.71 -6.10 -11.90
CA THR A 65 -17.61 -5.40 -10.62
C THR A 65 -16.91 -6.25 -9.55
N SER A 66 -16.47 -7.45 -9.91
CA SER A 66 -15.88 -8.43 -9.00
C SER A 66 -14.36 -8.51 -9.23
N PRO A 67 -13.53 -8.23 -8.22
CA PRO A 67 -12.07 -8.40 -8.32
C PRO A 67 -11.65 -9.80 -8.79
N ASN A 68 -12.38 -10.82 -8.35
CA ASN A 68 -12.07 -12.22 -8.69
C ASN A 68 -12.20 -12.50 -10.19
N ASP A 69 -13.08 -11.79 -10.91
CA ASP A 69 -13.25 -11.98 -12.35
C ASP A 69 -12.00 -11.55 -13.13
N ILE A 70 -11.21 -10.62 -12.58
CA ILE A 70 -9.95 -10.13 -13.16
C ILE A 70 -8.73 -10.70 -12.44
N GLY A 71 -8.89 -11.79 -11.68
CA GLY A 71 -7.80 -12.47 -10.99
C GLY A 71 -7.20 -11.67 -9.83
N LEU A 72 -7.92 -10.70 -9.29
CA LEU A 72 -7.58 -10.00 -8.05
C LEU A 72 -8.32 -10.65 -6.88
N HIS A 73 -7.69 -10.69 -5.72
CA HIS A 73 -8.37 -11.06 -4.48
C HIS A 73 -9.12 -9.85 -3.92
N ASP A 74 -10.28 -10.05 -3.32
CA ASP A 74 -11.07 -8.99 -2.67
C ASP A 74 -10.29 -8.28 -1.54
N THR A 75 -9.32 -8.98 -0.95
CA THR A 75 -8.41 -8.48 0.08
C THR A 75 -6.99 -8.99 -0.12
N THR A 76 -6.00 -8.12 0.07
CA THR A 76 -4.58 -8.48 0.18
C THR A 76 -4.02 -7.99 1.52
N THR A 77 -2.77 -8.37 1.83
CA THR A 77 -2.05 -7.89 3.02
C THR A 77 -1.89 -6.35 3.04
N ARG A 78 -2.06 -5.68 1.90
CA ARG A 78 -1.87 -4.23 1.73
C ARG A 78 -3.17 -3.50 1.39
N CYS A 79 -4.14 -4.19 0.79
CA CYS A 79 -5.44 -3.63 0.42
C CYS A 79 -6.55 -4.40 1.13
N HIS A 80 -7.24 -3.77 2.09
CA HIS A 80 -8.38 -4.37 2.77
C HIS A 80 -9.70 -4.29 1.96
N HIS A 81 -9.73 -3.46 0.92
CA HIS A 81 -10.86 -3.34 0.01
C HIS A 81 -10.31 -3.05 -1.40
N ILE A 82 -10.73 -3.84 -2.38
CA ILE A 82 -10.42 -3.61 -3.79
C ILE A 82 -11.75 -3.54 -4.54
N ASP A 83 -12.09 -2.35 -5.02
CA ASP A 83 -13.25 -2.14 -5.87
C ASP A 83 -12.83 -2.19 -7.33
N VAL A 84 -13.56 -2.96 -8.13
CA VAL A 84 -13.40 -3.01 -9.57
C VAL A 84 -14.70 -2.51 -10.19
N SER A 85 -14.58 -1.60 -11.16
CA SER A 85 -15.69 -1.17 -11.99
C SER A 85 -15.16 -1.09 -13.41
N VAL A 86 -15.42 -2.15 -14.17
CA VAL A 86 -15.23 -2.15 -15.62
C VAL A 86 -16.61 -1.95 -16.20
N ASP A 87 -16.83 -0.82 -16.84
CA ASP A 87 -18.08 -0.60 -17.57
C ASP A 87 -18.04 -1.43 -18.86
N SER A 88 -19.12 -2.16 -19.12
CA SER A 88 -19.37 -2.61 -20.48
C SER A 88 -19.65 -1.35 -21.30
N ALA A 89 -18.81 -1.07 -22.31
CA ALA A 89 -19.15 -0.06 -23.30
C ALA A 89 -20.54 -0.42 -23.83
N ALA A 90 -21.53 0.40 -23.46
CA ALA A 90 -22.95 0.27 -23.70
C ALA A 90 -23.38 -0.97 -24.51
N ALA A 91 -24.02 -1.94 -23.83
CA ALA A 91 -25.22 -2.49 -24.43
C ALA A 91 -26.20 -1.32 -24.51
N GLU A 92 -26.14 -0.57 -25.62
CA GLU A 92 -27.16 0.40 -25.98
C GLU A 92 -28.47 -0.38 -25.98
N SER A 93 -29.29 -0.13 -24.96
CA SER A 93 -30.64 -0.66 -24.86
C SER A 93 -31.42 -0.16 -26.06
N ARG A 94 -31.41 -0.94 -27.15
CA ARG A 94 -32.43 -0.91 -28.18
C ARG A 94 -33.71 -1.48 -27.55
N THR A 95 -34.26 -0.76 -26.58
CA THR A 95 -35.67 -0.79 -26.24
C THR A 95 -36.35 0.18 -27.19
N ASP A 96 -36.56 -0.30 -28.42
CA ASP A 96 -37.52 0.25 -29.35
C ASP A 96 -38.81 -0.56 -29.14
N SER A 97 -39.72 -0.02 -28.32
CA SER A 97 -41.18 -0.26 -28.26
C SER A 97 -41.78 0.50 -27.08
#